data_AF-A0A2N2H3G8-F1
#
_entry.id   AF-A0A2N2H3G8-F1
#
_cell.length_a   1.000
_cell.length_b   1.000
_cell.length_c   1.000
_cell.angle_alpha   90.00
_cell.angle_beta   90.00
_cell.angle_gamma   90.00
#
_symmetry.space_group_name_H-M   'P 1'
#
loop_
_entity.id
_entity.type
_entity.pdbx_description
1 polymer ?
#
loop_
_entity_poly.entity_id
_entity_poly.type
_entity_poly.pdbx_seq_one_letter_code
_entity_poly.pdbx_strand_id
1 'polypeptide(L)'
;NAAWKIDTLGTKAARFDISFIKFYVAGVLQKVVDRALQVHGGMGMTDDTIIAYYYRHERAARIYDGTDEVHKMSVAKKILKDYEGRTVR
;
A
#
# COMPACT_ATOMS: atom_id res chain seq x y z
N ASN A 1 -1.20 -9.31 8.11
CA ASN A 1 -1.54 -10.76 8.08
C ASN A 1 -1.28 -11.41 6.72
N ALA A 2 -1.00 -10.66 5.65
CA ALA A 2 -0.76 -11.22 4.31
C ALA A 2 0.31 -12.32 4.28
N ALA A 3 1.50 -12.07 4.86
CA ALA A 3 2.58 -13.05 4.93
C ALA A 3 2.12 -14.37 5.58
N TRP A 4 1.53 -14.30 6.78
CA TRP A 4 1.00 -15.48 7.46
C TRP A 4 -0.02 -16.26 6.62
N LYS A 5 -0.90 -15.58 5.87
CA LYS A 5 -1.85 -16.25 4.95
C LYS A 5 -1.16 -16.88 3.75
N ILE A 6 -0.07 -16.29 3.25
CA ILE A 6 0.73 -16.91 2.18
C ILE A 6 1.32 -18.21 2.70
N ASP A 7 1.93 -18.18 3.89
CA ASP A 7 2.63 -19.34 4.46
C ASP A 7 1.66 -20.48 4.83
N THR A 8 0.44 -20.15 5.28
CA THR A 8 -0.51 -21.15 5.80
C THR A 8 -1.58 -21.59 4.79
N LEU A 9 -1.96 -20.71 3.85
CA LEU A 9 -3.08 -20.94 2.90
C LEU A 9 -2.65 -20.84 1.44
N GLY A 10 -1.40 -20.45 1.18
CA GLY A 10 -0.85 -20.25 -0.15
C GLY A 10 -1.21 -18.90 -0.80
N THR A 11 -0.41 -18.51 -1.79
CA THR A 11 -0.50 -17.21 -2.47
C THR A 11 -1.87 -16.95 -3.11
N LYS A 12 -2.54 -17.98 -3.63
CA LYS A 12 -3.87 -17.85 -4.26
C LYS A 12 -4.92 -17.40 -3.26
N ALA A 13 -4.94 -17.99 -2.06
CA ALA A 13 -5.88 -17.63 -1.00
C ALA A 13 -5.57 -16.23 -0.43
N ALA A 14 -4.28 -15.85 -0.40
CA ALA A 14 -3.82 -14.57 0.12
C ALA A 14 -3.92 -13.39 -0.87
N ARG A 15 -4.37 -13.58 -2.13
CA ARG A 15 -4.35 -12.52 -3.16
C ARG A 15 -5.05 -11.23 -2.75
N PHE A 16 -6.15 -11.34 -2.00
CA PHE A 16 -6.85 -10.17 -1.47
C PHE A 16 -5.95 -9.37 -0.53
N ASP A 17 -5.36 -10.02 0.47
CA ASP A 17 -4.51 -9.36 1.46
C ASP A 17 -3.22 -8.82 0.85
N ILE A 18 -2.65 -9.50 -0.15
CA ILE A 18 -1.47 -9.04 -0.90
C ILE A 18 -1.79 -7.74 -1.65
N SER A 19 -2.89 -7.71 -2.41
CA SER A 19 -3.29 -6.48 -3.12
C SER A 19 -3.64 -5.36 -2.15
N PHE A 20 -4.32 -5.69 -1.05
CA PHE A 20 -4.73 -4.70 -0.05
C PHE A 20 -3.53 -4.06 0.65
N ILE A 21 -2.58 -4.87 1.15
CA ILE A 21 -1.44 -4.37 1.90
C ILE A 21 -0.52 -3.49 1.03
N LYS A 22 -0.36 -3.84 -0.26
CA LYS A 22 0.52 -3.13 -1.20
C LYS A 22 0.19 -1.63 -1.31
N PHE A 23 -1.06 -1.28 -1.63
CA PHE A 23 -1.43 0.13 -1.77
C PHE A 23 -1.61 0.81 -0.41
N TYR A 24 -2.07 0.08 0.61
CA TYR A 24 -2.33 0.65 1.93
C TYR A 24 -1.02 1.09 2.60
N VAL A 25 -0.02 0.20 2.65
CA VAL A 25 1.26 0.50 3.30
C VAL A 25 2.05 1.54 2.54
N ALA A 26 2.06 1.51 1.19
CA ALA A 26 2.72 2.54 0.40
C ALA A 26 2.16 3.95 0.71
N GLY A 27 0.84 4.07 0.88
CA GLY A 27 0.20 5.33 1.28
C GLY A 27 0.52 5.75 2.72
N VAL A 28 0.62 4.79 3.66
CA VAL A 28 1.02 5.08 5.05
C VAL A 28 2.47 5.55 5.10
N LEU A 29 3.38 4.84 4.43
CA LEU A 29 4.80 5.14 4.43
C LEU A 29 5.08 6.52 3.82
N GLN A 30 4.45 6.86 2.69
CA GLN A 30 4.56 8.20 2.11
C GLN A 30 4.18 9.29 3.13
N LYS A 31 3.08 9.11 3.88
CA LYS A 31 2.61 10.07 4.89
C LYS A 31 3.53 10.16 6.11
N VAL A 32 4.26 9.09 6.45
CA VAL A 32 5.22 9.10 7.55
C VAL A 32 6.49 9.84 7.11
N VAL A 33 7.02 9.51 5.93
CA VAL A 33 8.22 10.14 5.38
C VAL A 33 7.98 11.64 5.13
N ASP A 34 6.82 12.00 4.58
CA ASP A 34 6.43 13.40 4.36
C ASP A 34 6.41 14.23 5.66
N ARG A 35 5.86 13.65 6.75
CA ARG A 35 5.91 14.30 8.07
C ARG A 35 7.33 14.42 8.61
N ALA A 36 8.16 13.40 8.44
CA ALA A 36 9.55 13.45 8.85
C ALA A 36 10.30 14.56 8.10
N LEU A 37 10.10 14.64 6.78
CA LEU A 37 10.64 15.68 5.92
C LEU A 37 10.20 17.08 6.39
N GLN A 38 8.91 17.27 6.63
CA GLN A 38 8.36 18.55 7.08
C GLN A 38 8.95 19.02 8.42
N VAL A 39 9.15 18.12 9.37
CA VAL A 39 9.74 18.44 10.69
C VAL A 39 11.21 18.84 10.59
N HIS A 40 11.95 18.30 9.62
CA HIS A 40 13.36 18.64 9.38
C HIS A 40 13.54 19.93 8.55
N GLY A 41 12.45 20.55 8.08
CA GLY A 41 12.50 21.77 7.29
C GLY A 41 13.35 21.61 6.02
N GLY A 42 14.17 22.63 5.71
CA GLY A 42 15.03 22.61 4.53
C GLY A 42 16.01 21.43 4.51
N MET A 43 16.51 21.00 5.68
CA MET A 43 17.42 19.85 5.79
C MET A 43 16.77 18.54 5.34
N GLY A 44 15.45 18.39 5.54
CA GLY A 44 14.70 17.20 5.10
C GLY A 44 14.67 17.01 3.57
N MET A 45 14.96 18.07 2.80
CA MET A 45 15.04 18.06 1.33
C MET A 45 16.45 17.83 0.80
N THR A 46 17.47 17.87 1.66
CA THR A 46 18.87 17.67 1.27
C THR A 46 19.25 16.19 1.34
N ASP A 47 20.40 15.85 0.74
CA ASP A 47 21.00 14.52 0.88
C ASP A 47 21.83 14.37 2.18
N ASP A 48 21.82 15.38 3.07
CA ASP A 48 22.44 15.29 4.41
C ASP A 48 21.68 14.33 5.34
N THR A 49 20.44 13.97 4.97
CA THR A 49 19.64 12.94 5.64
C THR A 49 19.09 11.94 4.62
N ILE A 50 18.71 10.75 5.09
CA ILE A 50 18.11 9.72 4.23
C ILE A 50 16.65 10.02 3.82
N ILE A 51 16.04 11.09 4.36
CA ILE A 51 14.61 11.36 4.24
C ILE A 51 14.22 11.65 2.78
N ALA A 52 14.99 12.48 2.09
CA ALA A 52 14.74 12.84 0.69
C ALA A 52 14.80 11.61 -0.24
N TYR A 53 15.72 10.68 0.03
CA TYR A 53 15.80 9.40 -0.67
C TYR A 53 14.50 8.59 -0.50
N TYR A 54 14.07 8.36 0.75
CA TYR A 54 12.84 7.61 1.01
C TYR A 54 11.61 8.29 0.42
N TYR A 55 11.53 9.63 0.43
CA TYR A 55 10.39 10.33 -0.14
C TYR A 55 10.25 10.04 -1.64
N ARG A 56 11.37 10.06 -2.38
CA ARG A 56 11.42 9.74 -3.82
C ARG A 56 11.19 8.25 -4.08
N HIS A 57 11.84 7.39 -3.31
CA HIS A 57 11.76 5.93 -3.47
C HIS A 57 10.34 5.43 -3.22
N GLU A 58 9.72 5.82 -2.10
CA GLU A 58 8.40 5.34 -1.71
C GLU A 58 7.29 5.93 -2.58
N ARG A 59 7.53 7.08 -3.21
CA ARG A 59 6.63 7.58 -4.24
C ARG A 59 6.56 6.62 -5.43
N ALA A 60 7.68 6.00 -5.81
CA ALA A 60 7.72 5.01 -6.88
C ALA A 60 7.02 3.69 -6.48
N ALA A 61 7.02 3.33 -5.19
CA ALA A 61 6.34 2.14 -4.68
C ALA A 61 4.82 2.13 -4.90
N ARG A 62 4.22 3.30 -5.17
CA ARG A 62 2.81 3.44 -5.57
C ARG A 62 2.56 3.18 -7.05
N ILE A 63 3.60 2.89 -7.82
CA ILE A 63 3.57 2.71 -9.28
C ILE A 63 4.04 1.30 -9.67
N TYR A 64 5.22 0.88 -9.21
CA TYR A 64 5.76 -0.43 -9.57
C TYR A 64 4.98 -1.59 -8.90
N ASP A 65 5.04 -2.78 -9.49
CA ASP A 65 4.27 -3.98 -9.11
C ASP A 65 2.75 -3.82 -9.11
N GLY A 66 2.26 -2.79 -9.80
CA GLY A 66 0.85 -2.42 -9.87
C GLY A 66 0.61 -1.07 -9.21
N THR A 67 -0.01 -0.17 -9.96
CA THR A 67 -0.44 1.13 -9.41
C THR A 67 -1.49 0.92 -8.34
N ASP A 68 -1.55 1.85 -7.38
CA ASP A 68 -2.53 1.79 -6.28
C ASP A 68 -3.96 1.60 -6.80
N GLU A 69 -4.32 2.27 -7.90
CA GLU A 69 -5.66 2.22 -8.49
C GLU A 69 -5.99 0.83 -9.03
N VAL A 70 -5.03 0.13 -9.61
CA VAL A 70 -5.21 -1.26 -10.08
C VAL A 70 -5.47 -2.19 -8.89
N HIS A 71 -4.71 -2.06 -7.80
CA HIS A 71 -4.95 -2.87 -6.59
C HIS A 71 -6.28 -2.54 -5.91
N LYS A 72 -6.62 -1.25 -5.77
CA LYS A 72 -7.92 -0.81 -5.23
C LYS A 72 -9.07 -1.39 -6.03
N MET A 73 -8.99 -1.35 -7.37
CA MET A 73 -10.02 -1.93 -8.24
C MET A 73 -10.13 -3.45 -8.07
N SER A 74 -9.00 -4.16 -7.98
CA SER A 74 -8.98 -5.62 -7.74
C SER A 74 -9.63 -5.98 -6.40
N VAL A 75 -9.28 -5.27 -5.34
CA VAL A 75 -9.84 -5.43 -4.00
C VAL A 75 -11.34 -5.10 -4.00
N ALA A 76 -11.75 -3.99 -4.59
CA ALA A 76 -13.15 -3.57 -4.67
C ALA A 76 -14.02 -4.62 -5.38
N LYS A 77 -13.56 -5.14 -6.53
CA LYS A 77 -14.27 -6.23 -7.25
C LYS A 77 -14.44 -7.47 -6.38
N LYS A 78 -13.41 -7.84 -5.61
CA LYS A 78 -13.48 -9.00 -4.71
C LYS A 78 -14.46 -8.78 -3.57
N ILE A 79 -14.45 -7.59 -2.96
CA ILE A 79 -15.41 -7.19 -1.93
C ILE A 79 -16.83 -7.29 -2.49
N LEU A 80 -17.13 -6.62 -3.61
CA LEU A 80 -18.47 -6.60 -4.19
C LEU A 80 -18.99 -8.00 -4.52
N LYS A 81 -18.14 -8.88 -5.05
CA LYS A 81 -18.49 -10.28 -5.30
C LYS A 81 -18.93 -11.02 -4.02
N ASP A 82 -18.33 -10.71 -2.88
CA ASP A 82 -18.70 -11.34 -1.60
C ASP A 82 -20.05 -10.82 -1.03
N TYR A 83 -20.57 -9.72 -1.59
CA TYR A 83 -21.91 -9.16 -1.29
C TYR A 83 -22.97 -9.52 -2.34
N GLU A 84 -22.58 -10.04 -3.50
CA GLU A 84 -23.50 -10.42 -4.57
C GLU A 84 -24.49 -11.49 -4.07
N GLY A 85 -25.79 -11.24 -4.27
CA GLY A 85 -26.86 -12.15 -3.82
C GLY A 85 -27.24 -12.06 -2.33
N ARG A 86 -26.67 -11.13 -1.55
CA ARG A 86 -27.14 -10.88 -0.18
C ARG A 86 -28.48 -10.12 -0.19
N THR A 87 -29.51 -10.69 0.42
CA THR A 87 -30.77 -9.99 0.67
C THR A 87 -30.57 -8.98 1.79
N VAL A 88 -30.66 -7.69 1.48
CA VAL A 88 -30.70 -6.63 2.50
C VAL A 88 -32.06 -6.74 3.20
N ARG A 89 -32.05 -7.00 4.51
CA ARG A 89 -33.27 -6.97 5.32
C ARG A 89 -33.65 -5.53 5.65
#